data_AF-A0A232ABI8-F1
#
_entry.id   AF-A0A232ABI8-F1
#
_cell.length_a   1.000
_cell.length_b   1.000
_cell.length_c   1.000
_cell.angle_alpha   90.00
_cell.angle_beta   90.00
_cell.angle_gamma   90.00
#
_symmetry.space_group_name_H-M   'P 1'
#
loop_
_entity.id
_entity.type
_entity.pdbx_description
1 polymer ?
#
loop_
_entity_poly.entity_id
_entity_poly.type
_entity_poly.pdbx_seq_one_letter_code
_entity_poly.pdbx_strand_id
1 'polypeptide(L)'
;MTCHKSFPCTQCGLCCQHVHLTEETRFLDRGDGTCRHYDSANKGCSIYAQRPDICRVDRQYVLRYAGQYTWGEFVALNIQACELLQAQQKETSESENS
;
A
#
# COMPACT_ATOMS: atom_id res chain seq x y z
N MET A 1 14.40 21.79 -6.69
CA MET A 1 13.63 20.83 -5.87
C MET A 1 12.17 20.95 -6.29
N THR A 2 11.63 20.00 -7.03
CA THR A 2 10.21 19.98 -7.37
C THR A 2 9.41 19.51 -6.15
N CYS A 3 8.55 20.38 -5.62
CA CYS A 3 7.63 20.05 -4.53
C CYS A 3 6.47 19.25 -5.09
N HIS A 4 6.61 17.93 -5.16
CA HIS A 4 5.50 17.05 -5.55
C HIS A 4 4.46 17.00 -4.42
N LYS A 5 3.16 17.08 -4.75
CA LYS A 5 2.09 16.82 -3.79
C LYS A 5 2.25 15.41 -3.23
N SER A 6 2.14 15.25 -1.91
CA SER A 6 2.21 13.94 -1.25
C SER A 6 1.15 12.97 -1.80
N PHE A 7 1.49 11.68 -1.80
CA PHE A 7 0.55 10.62 -2.18
C PHE A 7 -0.67 10.61 -1.23
N PRO A 8 -1.92 10.63 -1.74
CA PRO A 8 -3.13 10.78 -0.93
C PRO A 8 -3.57 9.44 -0.29
N CYS A 9 -2.69 8.84 0.51
CA CYS A 9 -3.00 7.60 1.22
C CYS A 9 -4.14 7.81 2.23
N THR A 10 -5.18 6.96 2.17
CA THR A 10 -6.29 6.96 3.13
C THR A 10 -5.98 6.24 4.44
N GLN A 11 -4.77 5.68 4.56
CA GLN A 11 -4.32 4.89 5.71
C GLN A 11 -5.27 3.73 6.05
N CYS A 12 -5.94 3.14 5.05
CA CYS A 12 -6.88 2.03 5.23
C CYS A 12 -6.23 0.69 5.63
N GLY A 13 -4.90 0.59 5.58
CA GLY A 13 -4.16 -0.62 5.97
C GLY A 13 -4.21 -1.78 4.97
N LEU A 14 -4.95 -1.66 3.87
CA LEU A 14 -5.16 -2.77 2.93
C LEU A 14 -3.88 -3.21 2.20
N CYS A 15 -2.98 -2.27 1.85
CA CYS A 15 -1.68 -2.65 1.29
C CYS A 15 -0.82 -3.45 2.27
N CYS A 16 -0.98 -3.23 3.58
CA CYS A 16 -0.32 -4.02 4.61
C CYS A 16 -0.96 -5.39 4.78
N GLN A 17 -2.24 -5.57 4.46
CA GLN A 17 -2.94 -6.86 4.51
C GLN A 17 -2.69 -7.75 3.28
N HIS A 18 -2.06 -7.20 2.24
CA HIS A 18 -1.85 -7.86 0.95
C HIS A 18 -0.39 -7.81 0.48
N VAL A 19 0.56 -7.89 1.42
CA VAL A 19 2.00 -7.84 1.11
C VAL A 19 2.51 -9.08 0.36
N HIS A 20 1.71 -10.13 0.24
CA HIS A 20 2.01 -11.29 -0.58
C HIS A 20 1.79 -11.07 -2.09
N LEU A 21 1.08 -10.02 -2.49
CA LEU A 21 0.75 -9.77 -3.90
C LEU A 21 1.97 -9.35 -4.74
N THR A 22 3.08 -8.96 -4.11
CA THR A 22 4.32 -8.63 -4.81
C THR A 22 5.50 -9.33 -4.15
N GLU A 23 6.48 -9.73 -4.95
CA GLU A 23 7.67 -10.42 -4.45
C GLU A 23 8.50 -9.49 -3.54
N GLU A 24 8.56 -8.21 -3.89
CA GLU A 24 9.30 -7.19 -3.17
C GLU A 24 8.79 -6.96 -1.75
N THR A 25 7.52 -7.25 -1.48
CA THR A 25 6.92 -7.12 -0.14
C THR A 25 6.80 -8.44 0.59
N ARG A 26 7.09 -9.59 -0.05
CA ARG A 26 6.92 -10.92 0.55
C ARG A 26 7.70 -11.11 1.85
N PHE A 27 8.87 -10.49 1.99
CA PHE A 27 9.65 -10.56 3.23
C PHE A 27 8.98 -9.90 4.46
N LEU A 28 7.91 -9.12 4.26
CA LEU A 28 7.09 -8.51 5.31
C LEU A 28 5.93 -9.40 5.75
N ASP A 29 5.57 -10.40 4.94
CA ASP A 29 4.47 -11.32 5.19
C ASP A 29 4.74 -12.15 6.46
N ARG A 30 3.74 -12.25 7.33
CA ARG A 30 3.77 -13.10 8.53
C ARG A 30 3.29 -14.53 8.27
N GLY A 31 2.94 -14.85 7.02
CA GLY A 31 2.55 -16.18 6.55
C GLY A 31 1.08 -16.32 6.14
N ASP A 32 0.27 -15.27 6.29
CA ASP A 32 -1.16 -15.23 5.92
C ASP A 32 -1.47 -14.15 4.87
N GLY A 33 -0.42 -13.58 4.26
CA GLY A 33 -0.53 -12.49 3.31
C GLY A 33 -0.50 -11.10 3.94
N THR A 34 -0.61 -11.01 5.27
CA THR A 34 -0.59 -9.75 6.02
C THR A 34 0.81 -9.45 6.57
N CYS A 35 1.17 -8.17 6.56
CA CYS A 35 2.43 -7.66 7.07
C CYS A 35 2.55 -7.93 8.57
N ARG A 36 3.71 -8.40 9.01
CA ARG A 36 4.03 -8.57 10.45
C ARG A 36 3.94 -7.29 11.28
N HIS A 37 3.94 -6.12 10.63
CA HIS A 37 3.79 -4.81 11.28
C HIS A 37 2.38 -4.23 11.17
N TYR A 38 1.41 -4.97 10.60
CA TYR A 38 0.03 -4.54 10.55
C TYR A 38 -0.60 -4.61 11.94
N ASP A 39 -1.17 -3.50 12.38
CA ASP A 39 -1.95 -3.37 13.61
C ASP A 39 -3.43 -3.40 13.23
N SER A 40 -4.08 -4.54 13.50
CA SER A 40 -5.49 -4.74 13.19
C SER A 40 -6.43 -3.90 14.05
N ALA A 41 -6.03 -3.53 15.27
CA ALA A 41 -6.86 -2.71 16.16
C ALA A 41 -6.96 -1.27 15.63
N ASN A 42 -5.84 -0.73 15.15
CA ASN A 42 -5.78 0.62 14.59
C ASN A 42 -5.92 0.67 13.06
N LYS A 43 -6.08 -0.48 12.40
CA LYS A 43 -6.08 -0.63 10.93
C LYS A 43 -4.89 0.05 10.26
N GLY A 44 -3.72 -0.04 10.90
CA GLY A 44 -2.54 0.76 10.57
C GLY A 44 -1.23 -0.02 10.58
N CYS A 45 -0.11 0.69 10.45
CA CYS A 45 1.22 0.09 10.57
C CYS A 45 1.87 0.54 11.89
N SER A 46 2.31 -0.41 12.70
CA SER A 46 2.95 -0.13 14.00
C SER A 46 4.27 0.63 13.90
N ILE A 47 4.89 0.63 12.71
CA ILE A 47 6.12 1.36 12.39
C ILE A 47 5.90 2.39 11.28
N TYR A 48 4.71 2.98 11.14
CA TYR A 48 4.34 3.82 9.98
C TYR A 48 5.38 4.90 9.64
N ALA A 49 5.94 5.57 10.66
CA ALA A 49 6.95 6.60 10.49
C ALA A 49 8.33 6.04 10.08
N GLN A 50 8.63 4.77 10.39
CA GLN A 50 9.88 4.06 10.06
C GLN A 50 9.69 2.96 9.01
N ARG A 51 8.53 2.89 8.36
CA ARG A 51 8.23 1.88 7.33
C ARG A 51 9.33 1.83 6.27
N PRO A 52 9.69 0.65 5.74
CA PRO A 52 10.74 0.52 4.75
C PRO A 52 10.40 1.27 3.47
N ASP A 53 11.41 1.62 2.68
CA ASP A 53 11.22 2.39 1.44
C ASP A 53 10.28 1.69 0.45
N ILE A 54 10.20 0.35 0.46
CA ILE A 54 9.25 -0.41 -0.37
C ILE A 54 7.78 -0.08 -0.08
N CYS A 55 7.45 0.32 1.15
CA CYS A 55 6.10 0.73 1.54
C CYS A 55 5.83 2.22 1.32
N ARG A 56 6.78 2.99 0.77
CA ARG A 56 6.70 4.44 0.60
C ARG A 56 6.59 4.78 -0.88
N VAL A 57 5.40 5.18 -1.32
CA VAL A 57 5.12 5.52 -2.73
C VAL A 57 6.09 6.59 -3.26
N ASP A 58 6.32 7.65 -2.49
CA ASP A 58 7.29 8.70 -2.83
C ASP A 58 8.73 8.18 -2.99
N ARG A 59 9.15 7.25 -2.13
CA ARG A 59 10.50 6.65 -2.20
C ARG A 59 10.61 5.67 -3.36
N GLN A 60 9.62 4.82 -3.58
CA GLN A 60 9.59 3.92 -4.74
C GLN A 60 9.63 4.69 -6.05
N TYR A 61 8.91 5.81 -6.13
CA TYR A 61 8.98 6.69 -7.30
C TYR A 61 10.41 7.13 -7.58
N VAL A 62 11.06 7.76 -6.60
CA VAL A 62 12.43 8.29 -6.76
C VAL A 62 13.44 7.17 -7.06
N LEU A 63 13.32 6.03 -6.37
CA LEU A 63 14.31 4.95 -6.47
C LEU A 63 14.17 4.11 -7.74
N ARG A 64 12.97 3.96 -8.30
CA ARG A 64 12.69 2.96 -9.35
C ARG A 64 11.92 3.47 -10.57
N TYR A 65 11.07 4.48 -10.40
CA TYR A 65 10.04 4.81 -11.41
C TYR A 65 10.12 6.22 -11.99
N ALA A 66 10.97 7.10 -11.44
CA ALA A 66 11.10 8.48 -11.90
C ALA A 66 11.64 8.61 -13.34
N GLY A 67 12.32 7.59 -13.86
CA GLY A 67 12.74 7.52 -15.26
C GLY A 67 11.68 6.99 -16.22
N GLN A 68 10.58 6.44 -15.71
CA GLN A 68 9.53 5.77 -16.50
C GLN A 68 8.20 6.53 -16.47
N TYR A 69 7.91 7.21 -15.37
CA TYR A 69 6.65 7.91 -15.15
C TYR A 69 6.89 9.32 -14.62
N THR A 70 5.98 10.23 -14.94
CA THR A 70 5.80 11.43 -14.12
C THR A 70 5.27 11.04 -12.74
N TRP A 71 5.44 11.93 -11.75
CA TRP A 71 4.86 11.71 -10.42
C TRP A 71 3.34 11.51 -10.48
N GLY A 72 2.65 12.28 -11.32
CA GLY A 72 1.19 12.20 -11.46
C GLY A 72 0.72 10.85 -11.99
N GLU A 73 1.37 10.32 -13.03
CA GLU A 73 1.06 8.99 -13.59
C GLU A 73 1.31 7.88 -12.58
N PHE A 74 2.45 7.94 -11.89
CA PHE A 74 2.79 6.94 -10.88
C PHE A 74 1.79 6.97 -9.70
N VAL A 75 1.40 8.16 -9.24
CA VAL A 75 0.36 8.32 -8.22
C VAL A 75 -0.97 7.75 -8.70
N ALA A 76 -1.38 8.03 -9.94
CA ALA A 76 -2.64 7.52 -10.49
C ALA A 76 -2.67 5.98 -10.53
N LEU A 77 -1.56 5.33 -10.89
CA LEU A 77 -1.44 3.86 -10.86
C LEU A 77 -1.54 3.31 -9.42
N ASN A 78 -0.90 3.96 -8.46
CA ASN A 78 -0.97 3.55 -7.05
C ASN A 78 -2.37 3.76 -6.46
N ILE A 79 -3.10 4.81 -6.88
CA ILE A 79 -4.50 5.03 -6.49
C ILE A 79 -5.39 3.92 -7.04
N GLN A 80 -5.25 3.55 -8.32
CA GLN A 80 -6.00 2.44 -8.91
C GLN A 80 -5.80 1.12 -8.13
N ALA A 81 -4.56 0.81 -7.75
CA ALA A 81 -4.29 -0.34 -6.89
C ALA A 81 -4.97 -0.23 -5.51
N CYS A 82 -4.99 0.97 -4.92
CA CYS A 82 -5.69 1.21 -3.65
C CYS A 82 -7.21 1.00 -3.79
N GLU A 83 -7.82 1.46 -4.88
CA GLU A 83 -9.25 1.33 -5.14
C GLU A 83 -9.66 -0.12 -5.36
N LEU A 84 -8.85 -0.90 -6.10
CA LEU A 84 -9.07 -2.33 -6.30
C LEU A 84 -9.09 -3.11 -4.98
N LEU A 85 -8.11 -2.87 -4.11
CA LEU A 85 -8.06 -3.51 -2.78
C LEU A 85 -9.28 -3.11 -1.92
N GLN A 86 -9.72 -1.85 -2.01
CA GLN A 86 -10.88 -1.37 -1.26
C GLN A 86 -12.20 -1.96 -1.76
N ALA A 87 -12.33 -2.17 -3.07
CA ALA A 87 -13.50 -2.82 -3.65
C ALA A 87 -13.60 -4.29 -3.21
N GLN A 88 -12.49 -5.04 -3.30
CA GLN A 88 -12.43 -6.45 -2.86
C GLN A 88 -12.79 -6.63 -1.38
N GLN A 89 -12.37 -5.70 -0.52
CA GLN A 89 -12.73 -5.75 0.89
C GLN A 89 -14.25 -5.64 1.10
N LYS A 90 -14.94 -4.78 0.33
CA LYS A 90 -16.40 -4.60 0.43
C LYS A 90 -17.15 -5.86 0.03
N GLU A 91 -16.75 -6.50 -1.07
CA GLU A 91 -17.35 -7.74 -1.56
C GLU A 91 -17.21 -8.89 -0.54
N THR A 92 -16.05 -8.97 0.13
CA THR A 92 -15.81 -9.97 1.18
C THR A 92 -16.73 -9.74 2.39
N SER A 93 -16.91 -8.49 2.81
CA SER A 93 -17.79 -8.16 3.94
C SER A 93 -19.28 -8.38 3.69
N GLU A 94 -19.71 -8.40 2.42
CA GLU A 94 -21.09 -8.69 2.03
C GLU A 94 -21.37 -10.21 1.94
N SER A 95 -20.33 -11.00 1.65
CA SER A 95 -20.41 -12.46 1.50
C SER A 95 -20.49 -13.21 2.84
N GLU A 96 -20.03 -12.60 3.94
CA GLU A 96 -20.07 -13.18 5.29
C GLU A 96 -21.37 -12.87 6.05
N ASN A 97 -22.24 -12.03 5.47
CA ASN A 97 -23.49 -11.57 6.09
C ASN A 97 -24.75 -12.13 5.40
N SER A 98 -24.61 -13.17 4.56
CA SER A 98 -25.71 -13.91 3.91
C SER A 98 -25.73 -15.38 4.32
#